data_AF-A0A838JPG8-F1
#
_entry.id   AF-A0A838JPG8-F1
#
_cell.length_a   1.000
_cell.length_b   1.000
_cell.length_c   1.000
_cell.angle_alpha   90.00
_cell.angle_beta   90.00
_cell.angle_gamma   90.00
#
_symmetry.space_group_name_H-M   'P 1'
#
loop_
_entity.id
_entity.type
_entity.pdbx_description
1 polymer ?
#
loop_
_entity_poly.entity_id
_entity_poly.type
_entity_poly.pdbx_seq_one_letter_code
_entity_poly.pdbx_strand_id
1 'polypeptide(L)'
;MSVVDGLDVGDVLQTRELVDIHGDPVLIPDPQWLVHLQFRRYAGCPVCNLHLRSITRRHEGIVAAGVREVVVFHSSAETMLEFQGGLPFAAIADPEKKLYAEFGVEKMSFVAALRAVLSPRSWRTAWRALTQAPSLRGAAGRGEEHLGLPADF
;
A
#
# COMPACT_ATOMS: atom_id res chain seq x y z
N MET A 1 -19.68 3.64 -19.51
CA MET A 1 -19.24 3.44 -18.12
C MET A 1 -18.76 2.00 -18.01
N SER A 2 -17.51 1.75 -18.36
CA SER A 2 -16.93 0.41 -18.26
C SER A 2 -16.60 0.18 -16.80
N VAL A 3 -17.11 -0.92 -16.24
CA VAL A 3 -16.54 -1.54 -15.06
C VAL A 3 -15.10 -1.88 -15.44
N VAL A 4 -14.11 -1.34 -14.73
CA VAL A 4 -12.75 -1.87 -14.78
C VAL A 4 -12.80 -3.12 -13.93
N ASP A 5 -12.96 -4.27 -14.59
CA ASP A 5 -12.55 -5.54 -13.98
C ASP A 5 -11.06 -5.39 -13.66
N GLY A 6 -10.65 -5.77 -12.45
CA GLY A 6 -9.28 -5.57 -11.98
C GLY A 6 -8.25 -6.24 -12.88
N LEU A 7 -6.98 -5.88 -12.68
CA LEU A 7 -5.87 -6.44 -13.47
C LEU A 7 -5.73 -7.96 -13.26
N ASP A 8 -5.55 -8.69 -14.35
CA ASP A 8 -5.26 -10.11 -14.38
C ASP A 8 -3.77 -10.40 -14.63
N VAL A 9 -3.33 -11.59 -14.23
CA VAL A 9 -1.94 -12.02 -14.48
C VAL A 9 -1.71 -12.14 -15.99
N GLY A 10 -0.76 -11.35 -16.50
CA GLY A 10 -0.42 -11.29 -17.92
C GLY A 10 -0.86 -10.00 -18.61
N ASP A 11 -1.62 -9.15 -17.92
CA ASP A 11 -1.98 -7.82 -18.42
C ASP A 11 -0.76 -6.93 -18.61
N VAL A 12 -0.81 -6.09 -19.65
CA VAL A 12 0.26 -5.15 -19.99
C VAL A 12 -0.12 -3.75 -19.52
N LEU A 13 0.65 -3.21 -18.58
CA LEU A 13 0.49 -1.85 -18.09
C LEU A 13 1.26 -0.86 -18.96
N GLN A 14 0.61 0.24 -19.35
CA GLN A 14 1.30 1.37 -19.95
C GLN A 14 2.18 2.08 -18.92
N THR A 15 3.43 2.35 -19.30
CA THR A 15 4.36 3.12 -18.48
C THR A 15 3.80 4.49 -18.18
N ARG A 16 3.84 4.84 -16.90
CA ARG A 16 3.48 6.16 -16.39
C ARG A 16 4.57 6.65 -15.45
N GLU A 17 4.64 7.96 -15.34
CA GLU A 17 5.46 8.63 -14.34
C GLU A 17 4.54 9.13 -13.22
N LEU A 18 4.88 8.75 -11.99
CA LEU A 18 4.26 9.22 -10.76
C LEU A 18 5.29 10.02 -9.97
N VAL A 19 4.84 10.75 -8.97
CA VAL A 19 5.70 11.51 -8.06
C VAL A 19 5.51 10.94 -6.66
N ASP A 20 6.62 10.67 -5.98
CA ASP A 20 6.58 10.18 -4.60
C ASP A 20 6.35 11.31 -3.58
N ILE A 21 6.24 10.95 -2.30
CA ILE A 21 6.03 11.93 -1.22
C ILE A 21 7.20 12.90 -0.99
N HIS A 22 8.38 12.64 -1.57
CA HIS A 22 9.56 13.51 -1.52
C HIS A 22 9.70 14.39 -2.77
N GLY A 23 8.87 14.16 -3.80
CA GLY A 23 8.91 14.89 -5.06
C GLY A 23 9.76 14.21 -6.14
N ASP A 24 10.23 12.99 -5.89
CA ASP A 24 11.06 12.24 -6.84
C ASP A 24 10.18 11.50 -7.86
N PRO A 25 10.56 11.48 -9.15
CA PRO A 25 9.81 10.77 -10.18
C PRO A 25 9.97 9.25 -10.05
N VAL A 26 8.88 8.51 -10.29
CA VAL A 26 8.78 7.06 -10.20
C VAL A 26 8.07 6.51 -11.43
N LEU A 27 8.74 5.63 -12.17
CA LEU A 27 8.16 4.97 -13.34
C LEU A 27 7.49 3.65 -12.96
N ILE A 28 6.28 3.42 -13.48
CA ILE A 28 5.53 2.17 -13.32
C ILE A 28 4.88 1.76 -14.65
N PRO A 29 5.21 0.58 -15.22
CA PRO A 29 6.38 -0.24 -14.88
C PRO A 29 7.71 0.49 -15.17
N ASP A 30 8.76 0.09 -14.45
CA ASP A 30 10.13 0.57 -14.65
C ASP A 30 10.82 -0.21 -15.77
N PRO A 31 11.55 0.43 -16.70
CA PRO A 31 12.19 -0.25 -17.83
C PRO A 31 13.41 -1.10 -17.45
N GLN A 32 14.00 -0.87 -16.27
CA GLN A 32 15.25 -1.51 -15.82
C GLN A 32 15.03 -2.45 -14.64
N TRP A 33 13.99 -2.24 -13.84
CA TRP A 33 13.74 -2.96 -12.59
C TRP A 33 12.40 -3.67 -12.58
N LEU A 34 12.33 -4.84 -11.94
CA LEU A 34 11.04 -5.43 -11.60
C LEU A 34 10.40 -4.60 -10.49
N VAL A 35 9.18 -4.11 -10.71
CA VAL A 35 8.46 -3.32 -9.71
C VAL A 35 7.55 -4.23 -8.91
N HIS A 36 7.72 -4.25 -7.59
CA HIS A 36 6.72 -4.79 -6.66
C HIS A 36 5.84 -3.63 -6.19
N LEU A 37 4.59 -3.60 -6.66
CA LEU A 37 3.66 -2.51 -6.41
C LEU A 37 2.68 -2.87 -5.29
N GLN A 38 2.80 -2.18 -4.17
CA GLN A 38 2.04 -2.46 -2.95
C GLN A 38 0.99 -1.39 -2.71
N PHE A 39 -0.28 -1.76 -2.62
CA PHE A 39 -1.38 -0.89 -2.17
C PHE A 39 -1.60 -1.07 -0.66
N ARG A 40 -1.68 0.04 0.08
CA ARG A 40 -1.79 0.07 1.54
C ARG A 40 -2.89 1.02 2.00
N ARG A 41 -3.63 0.58 3.02
CA ARG A 41 -4.93 1.18 3.40
C ARG A 41 -4.85 2.70 3.65
N TYR A 42 -3.98 3.12 4.56
CA TYR A 42 -3.77 4.51 4.97
C TYR A 42 -2.48 4.62 5.81
N ALA A 43 -1.87 5.81 5.83
CA ALA A 43 -0.54 6.09 6.39
C ALA A 43 -0.40 5.65 7.86
N GLY A 44 -1.43 5.86 8.67
CA GLY A 44 -1.45 5.51 10.09
C GLY A 44 -1.72 4.03 10.41
N CYS A 45 -2.01 3.18 9.42
CA CYS A 45 -2.53 1.83 9.67
C CYS A 45 -1.47 0.92 10.36
N PRO A 46 -1.72 0.43 11.59
CA PRO A 46 -0.72 -0.35 12.33
C PRO A 46 -0.29 -1.65 11.63
N VAL A 47 -1.23 -2.34 10.99
CA VAL A 47 -0.96 -3.60 10.27
C VAL A 47 -0.10 -3.32 9.04
N CYS A 48 -0.43 -2.28 8.26
CA CYS A 48 0.36 -1.90 7.09
C CYS A 48 1.78 -1.47 7.49
N ASN A 49 1.92 -0.67 8.55
CA ASN A 49 3.23 -0.22 9.02
C ASN A 49 4.09 -1.36 9.58
N LEU A 50 3.48 -2.37 10.24
CA LEU A 50 4.21 -3.58 10.62
C LEU A 50 4.71 -4.36 9.40
N HIS A 51 3.89 -4.48 8.36
CA HIS A 51 4.28 -5.14 7.13
C HIS A 51 5.45 -4.40 6.45
N LEU A 52 5.35 -3.08 6.30
CA LEU A 52 6.40 -2.26 5.70
C LEU A 52 7.71 -2.33 6.47
N ARG A 53 7.69 -2.32 7.81
CA ARG A 53 8.91 -2.56 8.61
C ARG A 53 9.60 -3.87 8.26
N SER A 54 8.84 -4.90 7.90
CA SER A 54 9.39 -6.17 7.44
C SER A 54 10.07 -6.04 6.07
N ILE A 55 9.46 -5.31 5.13
CA ILE A 55 10.05 -5.01 3.81
C ILE A 55 11.30 -4.15 3.94
N THR A 56 11.25 -3.06 4.71
CA THR A 56 12.40 -2.18 5.01
C THR A 56 13.61 -2.96 5.52
N ARG A 57 13.41 -3.93 6.44
CA ARG A 57 14.50 -4.76 6.98
C ARG A 57 15.18 -5.65 5.93
N ARG A 58 14.51 -5.96 4.82
CA ARG A 58 15.05 -6.82 3.74
C ARG A 58 15.35 -6.05 2.47
N HIS A 59 15.25 -4.72 2.51
CA HIS A 59 15.31 -3.87 1.33
C HIS A 59 16.57 -4.11 0.48
N GLU A 60 17.74 -4.21 1.10
CA GLU A 60 18.99 -4.49 0.38
C GLU A 60 18.94 -5.82 -0.39
N GLY A 61 18.36 -6.87 0.19
CA GLY A 61 18.22 -8.16 -0.48
C GLY A 61 17.20 -8.13 -1.63
N ILE A 62 16.16 -7.32 -1.51
CA ILE A 62 15.14 -7.11 -2.54
C ILE A 62 15.76 -6.36 -3.73
N VAL A 63 16.51 -5.29 -3.46
CA VAL A 63 17.26 -4.54 -4.48
C VAL A 63 18.32 -5.43 -5.15
N ALA A 64 19.06 -6.21 -4.38
CA ALA A 64 20.06 -7.15 -4.93
C ALA A 64 19.43 -8.22 -5.85
N ALA A 65 18.14 -8.52 -5.69
CA ALA A 65 17.40 -9.42 -6.56
C ALA A 65 16.83 -8.74 -7.83
N GLY A 66 17.13 -7.45 -8.06
CA GLY A 66 16.63 -6.69 -9.20
C GLY A 66 15.18 -6.22 -9.04
N VAL A 67 14.68 -6.19 -7.81
CA VAL A 67 13.31 -5.75 -7.49
C VAL A 67 13.36 -4.39 -6.81
N ARG A 68 12.52 -3.45 -7.28
CA ARG A 68 12.26 -2.18 -6.60
C ARG A 68 10.88 -2.19 -5.97
N GLU A 69 10.81 -1.66 -4.76
CA GLU A 69 9.57 -1.51 -4.02
C GLU A 69 8.92 -0.17 -4.36
N VAL A 70 7.60 -0.18 -4.60
CA VAL A 70 6.79 1.03 -4.71
C VAL A 70 5.52 0.83 -3.91
N VAL A 71 5.23 1.72 -2.96
CA VAL A 71 4.04 1.61 -2.11
C VAL A 71 3.08 2.77 -2.35
N VAL A 72 1.80 2.49 -2.52
CA VAL A 72 0.73 3.47 -2.72
C VAL A 72 -0.17 3.49 -1.49
N PHE A 73 -0.50 4.67 -0.98
CA PHE A 73 -1.40 4.86 0.15
C PHE A 73 -2.58 5.75 -0.22
N HIS A 74 -3.77 5.41 0.28
CA HIS A 74 -4.91 6.33 0.30
C HIS A 74 -4.77 7.32 1.47
N SER A 75 -3.79 8.20 1.35
CA SER A 75 -3.45 9.26 2.31
C SER A 75 -2.85 10.44 1.54
N SER A 76 -2.91 11.66 2.13
CA SER A 76 -2.20 12.80 1.56
C SER A 76 -0.68 12.66 1.74
N ALA A 77 0.10 13.31 0.87
CA ALA A 77 1.56 13.33 1.00
C ALA A 77 2.01 13.93 2.34
N GLU A 78 1.31 14.97 2.82
CA GLU A 78 1.57 15.58 4.14
C GLU A 78 1.46 14.57 5.27
N THR A 79 0.35 13.81 5.35
CA THR A 79 0.19 12.76 6.37
C THR A 79 1.23 11.66 6.19
N MET A 80 1.51 11.25 4.96
CA MET A 80 2.49 10.19 4.68
C MET A 80 3.91 10.58 5.08
N LEU A 81 4.31 11.85 4.96
CA LEU A 81 5.63 12.30 5.40
C LEU A 81 5.87 12.01 6.90
N GLU A 82 4.82 12.09 7.74
CA GLU A 82 4.92 11.78 9.17
C GLU A 82 5.19 10.29 9.45
N PHE A 83 4.60 9.38 8.68
CA PHE A 83 4.64 7.94 8.95
C PHE A 83 5.60 7.16 8.05
N GLN A 84 5.79 7.62 6.82
CA GLN A 84 6.51 6.95 5.73
C GLN A 84 7.72 7.74 5.21
N GLY A 85 8.00 8.95 5.70
CA GLY A 85 9.13 9.76 5.21
C GLY A 85 10.53 9.17 5.45
N GLY A 86 10.63 8.05 6.18
CA GLY A 86 11.87 7.29 6.36
C GLY A 86 11.92 5.96 5.62
N LEU A 87 10.98 5.68 4.71
CA LEU A 87 11.03 4.47 3.89
C LEU A 87 12.19 4.54 2.89
N PRO A 88 12.96 3.46 2.68
CA PRO A 88 14.08 3.45 1.74
C PRO A 88 13.64 3.21 0.29
N PHE A 89 12.35 3.34 0.00
CA PHE A 89 11.75 3.09 -1.31
C PHE A 89 10.56 4.00 -1.54
N ALA A 90 10.16 4.15 -2.80
CA ALA A 90 9.16 5.11 -3.22
C ALA A 90 7.80 4.88 -2.53
N ALA A 91 7.24 5.95 -1.98
CA ALA A 91 5.90 5.98 -1.41
C ALA A 91 5.06 7.03 -2.13
N ILE A 92 3.89 6.64 -2.63
CA ILE A 92 3.03 7.45 -3.48
C ILE A 92 1.73 7.75 -2.73
N ALA A 93 1.40 9.03 -2.66
CA ALA A 93 0.14 9.52 -2.11
C ALA A 93 -0.97 9.47 -3.16
N ASP A 94 -2.06 8.75 -2.86
CA ASP A 94 -3.26 8.69 -3.68
C ASP A 94 -4.52 8.98 -2.84
N PRO A 95 -4.68 10.21 -2.34
CA PRO A 95 -5.81 10.57 -1.46
C PRO A 95 -7.16 10.44 -2.16
N GLU A 96 -7.21 10.46 -3.49
CA GLU A 96 -8.45 10.33 -4.27
C GLU A 96 -8.71 8.91 -4.76
N LYS A 97 -7.85 7.94 -4.42
CA LYS A 97 -7.96 6.53 -4.86
C LYS A 97 -7.93 6.35 -6.39
N LYS A 98 -7.31 7.26 -7.13
CA LYS A 98 -7.22 7.19 -8.59
C LYS A 98 -6.47 5.94 -9.06
N LEU A 99 -5.36 5.62 -8.40
CA LEU A 99 -4.58 4.40 -8.67
C LEU A 99 -5.32 3.16 -8.17
N TYR A 100 -6.02 3.24 -7.05
CA TYR A 100 -6.85 2.12 -6.59
C TYR A 100 -7.98 1.80 -7.57
N ALA A 101 -8.64 2.82 -8.13
CA ALA A 101 -9.65 2.68 -9.18
C ALA A 101 -9.09 2.01 -10.42
N GLU A 102 -7.95 2.49 -10.88
CA GLU A 102 -7.32 2.01 -12.10
C GLU A 102 -6.83 0.55 -11.97
N PHE A 103 -6.28 0.18 -10.82
CA PHE A 103 -5.81 -1.17 -10.55
C PHE A 103 -6.91 -2.11 -10.03
N GLY A 104 -8.16 -1.64 -9.92
CA GLY A 104 -9.29 -2.44 -9.42
C GLY A 104 -9.23 -2.80 -7.93
N VAL A 105 -8.45 -2.05 -7.13
CA VAL A 105 -8.17 -2.32 -5.71
C VAL A 105 -9.15 -1.58 -4.77
N GLU A 106 -10.11 -0.84 -5.31
CA GLU A 106 -10.93 0.11 -4.51
C GLU A 106 -11.71 -0.52 -3.36
N LYS A 107 -12.20 -1.76 -3.51
CA LYS A 107 -13.26 -2.27 -2.62
C LYS A 107 -13.05 -3.71 -2.21
N MET A 108 -13.12 -3.91 -0.89
CA MET A 108 -13.40 -5.19 -0.29
C MET A 108 -14.80 -5.64 -0.73
N SER A 109 -14.92 -6.77 -1.45
CA SER A 109 -16.22 -7.41 -1.61
C SER A 109 -16.78 -7.72 -0.21
N PHE A 110 -18.09 -7.51 0.01
CA PHE A 110 -18.77 -7.81 1.27
C PHE A 110 -18.47 -9.23 1.78
N VAL A 111 -18.31 -10.18 0.86
CA VAL A 111 -17.94 -11.57 1.14
C VAL A 111 -16.51 -11.70 1.68
N ALA A 112 -15.57 -10.91 1.17
CA ALA A 112 -14.19 -10.87 1.65
C ALA A 112 -14.10 -10.22 3.05
N ALA A 113 -14.89 -9.16 3.29
CA ALA A 113 -15.00 -8.52 4.60
C ALA A 113 -15.50 -9.50 5.67
N LEU A 114 -16.54 -10.27 5.37
CA LEU A 114 -17.10 -11.25 6.29
C LEU A 114 -16.11 -12.39 6.61
N ARG A 115 -15.41 -12.93 5.59
CA ARG A 115 -14.37 -13.96 5.82
C ARG A 115 -13.20 -13.45 6.64
N ALA A 116 -12.77 -12.21 6.42
CA ALA A 116 -11.68 -11.60 7.18
C ALA A 116 -12.05 -11.45 8.66
N VAL A 117 -13.30 -11.08 8.98
CA VAL A 117 -13.80 -11.01 10.37
C VAL A 117 -13.91 -12.39 11.00
N LEU A 118 -14.28 -13.42 10.23
CA LEU A 118 -14.47 -14.79 10.74
C LEU A 118 -13.18 -15.61 10.87
N SER A 119 -12.03 -15.09 10.43
CA SER A 119 -10.76 -15.86 10.46
C SER A 119 -9.99 -15.63 11.79
N PRO A 120 -9.65 -16.67 12.56
CA PRO A 120 -8.88 -16.51 13.80
C PRO A 120 -7.46 -15.95 13.58
N ARG A 121 -6.93 -16.10 12.36
CA ARG A 121 -5.59 -15.62 11.98
C ARG A 121 -5.56 -14.09 11.80
N SER A 122 -6.61 -13.47 11.26
CA SER A 122 -6.71 -12.01 11.12
C SER A 122 -6.79 -11.31 12.47
N TRP A 123 -7.42 -11.91 13.47
CA TRP A 123 -7.46 -11.37 14.83
C TRP A 123 -6.09 -11.41 15.51
N ARG A 124 -5.30 -12.47 15.28
CA ARG A 124 -3.93 -12.55 15.80
C ARG A 124 -3.00 -11.51 15.16
N THR A 125 -3.13 -11.28 13.85
CA THR A 125 -2.34 -10.23 13.17
C THR A 125 -2.76 -8.83 13.60
N ALA A 126 -4.07 -8.58 13.74
CA ALA A 126 -4.59 -7.33 14.27
C ALA A 126 -4.10 -7.06 15.70
N TRP A 127 -4.16 -8.06 16.59
CA TRP A 127 -3.67 -7.96 17.97
C TRP A 127 -2.18 -7.63 18.02
N ARG A 128 -1.34 -8.37 17.28
CA ARG A 128 0.10 -8.11 17.20
C ARG A 128 0.39 -6.69 16.69
N ALA A 129 -0.37 -6.23 15.69
CA ALA A 129 -0.24 -4.88 15.15
C ALA A 129 -0.58 -3.79 16.16
N LEU A 130 -1.63 -3.96 16.94
CA LEU A 130 -2.00 -3.02 18.00
C LEU A 130 -0.95 -2.97 19.12
N THR A 131 -0.40 -4.12 19.54
CA THR A 131 0.63 -4.16 20.60
C THR A 131 1.97 -3.54 20.22
N GLN A 132 2.21 -3.37 18.91
CA GLN A 132 3.47 -2.84 18.37
C GLN A 132 3.27 -1.46 17.71
N ALA A 133 2.07 -0.89 17.82
CA ALA A 133 1.75 0.43 17.26
C ALA A 133 2.37 1.53 18.15
N PRO A 134 3.16 2.45 17.58
CA PRO A 134 3.81 3.51 18.36
C PRO A 134 2.83 4.56 18.88
N SER A 135 1.63 4.70 18.30
CA SER A 135 0.60 5.62 18.81
C SER A 135 -0.84 5.24 18.41
N LEU A 136 -1.79 5.45 19.31
CA LEU A 136 -3.24 5.24 19.07
C LEU A 136 -3.85 6.34 18.17
N ARG A 137 -3.24 7.54 18.11
CA ARG A 137 -3.68 8.63 17.24
C ARG A 137 -3.50 8.33 15.75
N GLY A 138 -2.37 7.70 15.37
CA GLY A 138 -2.16 7.24 13.99
C GLY A 138 -3.09 6.09 13.60
N ALA A 139 -3.38 5.19 14.55
CA ALA A 139 -4.32 4.09 14.31
C ALA A 139 -5.75 4.56 13.98
N ALA A 140 -6.15 5.71 14.51
CA ALA A 140 -7.49 6.29 14.36
C ALA A 140 -7.67 7.19 13.12
N GLY A 141 -6.63 7.36 12.27
CA GLY A 141 -6.61 8.10 10.99
C GLY A 141 -7.84 8.98 10.71
N ARG A 142 -7.96 10.12 11.40
CA ARG A 142 -9.13 10.99 11.26
C ARG A 142 -9.19 11.52 9.82
N GLY A 143 -10.19 11.08 9.06
CA GLY A 143 -10.42 11.52 7.67
C GLY A 143 -10.03 10.51 6.59
N GLU A 144 -9.49 9.34 6.97
CA GLU A 144 -9.06 8.31 6.01
C GLU A 144 -10.06 7.14 5.99
N GLU A 145 -10.45 6.68 4.80
CA GLU A 145 -11.38 5.56 4.69
C GLU A 145 -10.72 4.23 5.12
N HIS A 146 -11.02 3.78 6.34
CA HIS A 146 -10.42 2.58 6.95
C HIS A 146 -10.87 1.24 6.36
N LEU A 147 -11.59 1.21 5.23
CA LEU A 147 -12.16 -0.01 4.64
C LEU A 147 -11.40 -0.52 3.39
N GLY A 148 -10.41 0.23 2.87
CA GLY A 148 -9.61 -0.23 1.73
C GLY A 148 -8.88 -1.56 2.01
N LEU A 149 -8.64 -2.39 1.00
CA LEU A 149 -7.85 -3.62 1.15
C LEU A 149 -6.38 -3.34 0.83
N PRO A 150 -5.42 -3.93 1.57
CA PRO A 150 -4.08 -4.06 1.03
C PRO A 150 -4.09 -5.04 -0.15
N ALA A 151 -3.39 -4.70 -1.22
CA ALA A 151 -3.11 -5.58 -2.36
C ALA A 151 -1.66 -5.40 -2.77
N ASP A 152 -1.08 -6.41 -3.40
CA ASP A 152 0.31 -6.42 -3.86
C ASP A 152 0.31 -7.04 -5.28
N PHE A 153 1.04 -6.42 -6.22
CA PHE A 153 1.13 -6.81 -7.63
C PHE A 153 2.59 -6.95 -8.07
#